data_AF-A0AAU5XTW8-F1
#
_entry.id   AF-A0AAU5XTW8-F1
#
_cell.length_a   1.000
_cell.length_b   1.000
_cell.length_c   1.000
_cell.angle_alpha   90.00
_cell.angle_beta   90.00
_cell.angle_gamma   90.00
#
_symmetry.space_group_name_H-M   'P 1'
#
loop_
_entity.id
_entity.type
_entity.pdbx_description
1 polymer ?
#
loop_
_entity_poly.entity_id
_entity_poly.type
_entity_poly.pdbx_seq_one_letter_code
_entity_poly.pdbx_strand_id
1 'polypeptide(L)'
;MNSRQPATDLTTVLAGDHRELDRLCTELDLGQGSPENRKDLADHLIAELVRHTVAEESFLDGEGDLTEADGLMRQLEGAGPQETRFERLLSGLIRAVRRHVHEEGPEAVRQVRLTCSPERRAELGKEVLAARDAAATVPHPDLSDRVPQAEQLWPGPGFVDRARAALRRAAGSPG
;
A
#
# COMPACT_ATOMS: atom_id res chain seq x y z
N MET A 1 26.84 -11.37 -15.93
CA MET A 1 27.12 -11.22 -14.49
C MET A 1 25.78 -11.01 -13.79
N ASN A 2 25.32 -11.99 -13.01
CA ASN A 2 24.04 -11.92 -12.31
C ASN A 2 24.26 -11.21 -10.98
N SER A 3 24.28 -9.88 -11.01
CA SER A 3 24.34 -9.08 -9.78
C SER A 3 23.07 -9.35 -8.99
N ARG A 4 23.21 -9.95 -7.79
CA ARG A 4 22.10 -10.11 -6.84
C ARG A 4 21.55 -8.71 -6.53
N GLN A 5 20.29 -8.45 -6.87
CA GLN A 5 19.68 -7.14 -6.64
C GLN A 5 19.67 -6.83 -5.13
N PRO A 6 20.06 -5.62 -4.71
CA PRO A 6 20.03 -5.26 -3.29
C PRO A 6 18.57 -5.20 -2.80
N ALA A 7 18.38 -5.45 -1.51
CA ALA A 7 17.07 -5.36 -0.86
C ALA A 7 16.45 -3.96 -0.96
N THR A 8 17.28 -2.94 -1.15
CA THR A 8 16.88 -1.53 -1.30
C THR A 8 16.74 -1.07 -2.76
N ASP A 9 16.83 -1.98 -3.75
CA ASP A 9 16.51 -1.63 -5.14
C ASP A 9 14.99 -1.39 -5.25
N LEU A 10 14.57 -0.28 -5.86
CA LEU A 10 13.16 0.07 -6.04
C LEU A 10 12.32 -1.09 -6.61
N THR A 11 12.86 -1.85 -7.56
CA THR A 11 12.13 -2.98 -8.16
C THR A 11 11.93 -4.14 -7.18
N THR A 12 12.87 -4.33 -6.25
CA THR A 12 12.73 -5.28 -5.14
C THR A 12 11.69 -4.80 -4.15
N VAL A 13 11.64 -3.49 -3.86
CA VAL A 13 10.65 -2.87 -2.96
C VAL A 13 9.24 -3.05 -3.53
N LEU A 14 9.00 -2.62 -4.77
CA LEU A 14 7.68 -2.73 -5.43
C LEU A 14 7.21 -4.18 -5.54
N ALA A 15 8.10 -5.10 -5.93
CA ALA A 15 7.77 -6.52 -5.96
C ALA A 15 7.53 -7.12 -4.56
N GLY A 16 8.06 -6.50 -3.51
CA GLY A 16 7.72 -6.79 -2.11
C GLY A 16 6.30 -6.33 -1.78
N ASP A 17 5.99 -5.08 -2.06
CA ASP A 17 4.68 -4.48 -1.81
C ASP A 17 3.56 -5.26 -2.53
N HIS A 18 3.76 -5.61 -3.81
CA HIS A 18 2.83 -6.46 -4.56
C HIS A 18 2.53 -7.80 -3.86
N ARG A 19 3.56 -8.45 -3.30
CA ARG A 19 3.38 -9.73 -2.59
C ARG A 19 2.60 -9.55 -1.29
N GLU A 20 2.82 -8.44 -0.58
CA GLU A 20 2.07 -8.16 0.66
C GLU A 20 0.61 -7.81 0.34
N LEU A 21 0.36 -6.97 -0.66
CA LEU A 21 -0.99 -6.65 -1.13
C LEU A 21 -1.77 -7.90 -1.53
N ASP A 22 -1.15 -8.82 -2.27
CA ASP A 22 -1.79 -10.10 -2.67
C ASP A 22 -2.01 -11.04 -1.48
N ARG A 23 -1.08 -11.05 -0.51
CA ARG A 23 -1.22 -11.80 0.75
C ARG A 23 -2.44 -11.32 1.54
N LEU A 24 -2.57 -10.01 1.72
CA LEU A 24 -3.70 -9.38 2.42
C LEU A 24 -5.03 -9.62 1.70
N CYS A 25 -5.05 -9.50 0.37
CA CYS A 25 -6.22 -9.85 -0.44
C CYS A 25 -6.63 -11.31 -0.24
N THR A 26 -5.66 -12.22 -0.19
CA THR A 26 -5.91 -13.65 0.06
C THR A 26 -6.47 -13.89 1.46
N GLU A 27 -5.92 -13.23 2.48
CA GLU A 27 -6.39 -13.35 3.86
C GLU A 27 -7.83 -12.81 4.02
N LEU A 28 -8.15 -11.69 3.38
CA LEU A 28 -9.50 -11.12 3.35
C LEU A 28 -10.50 -12.02 2.61
N ASP A 29 -10.09 -12.66 1.50
CA ASP A 29 -10.92 -13.59 0.72
C ASP A 29 -11.24 -14.89 1.49
N LEU A 30 -10.36 -15.33 2.39
CA LEU A 30 -10.63 -16.51 3.22
C LEU A 30 -11.86 -16.34 4.12
N GLY A 31 -12.33 -15.10 4.34
CA GLY A 31 -13.57 -14.85 5.06
C GLY A 31 -13.48 -15.13 6.56
N GLN A 32 -12.28 -15.26 7.11
CA GLN A 32 -12.05 -15.65 8.50
C GLN A 32 -12.06 -14.43 9.44
N GLY A 33 -12.29 -14.69 10.74
CA GLY A 33 -12.32 -13.67 11.79
C GLY A 33 -13.70 -13.05 12.05
N SER A 34 -13.80 -12.19 13.05
CA SER A 34 -15.01 -11.40 13.30
C SER A 34 -15.16 -10.28 12.24
N PRO A 35 -16.36 -9.69 12.09
CA PRO A 35 -16.54 -8.51 11.24
C PRO A 35 -15.53 -7.39 11.56
N GLU A 36 -15.22 -7.18 12.83
CA GLU A 36 -14.24 -6.20 13.30
C GLU A 36 -12.82 -6.56 12.85
N ASN A 37 -12.39 -7.82 13.02
CA ASN A 37 -11.07 -8.24 12.51
C ASN A 37 -10.95 -8.06 10.99
N ARG A 38 -12.03 -8.33 10.24
CA ARG A 38 -12.06 -8.11 8.79
C ARG A 38 -11.93 -6.63 8.44
N LYS A 39 -12.55 -5.74 9.23
CA LYS A 39 -12.42 -4.28 9.05
C LYS A 39 -10.99 -3.82 9.32
N ASP A 40 -10.38 -4.29 10.41
CA ASP A 40 -9.00 -3.95 10.74
C ASP A 40 -8.03 -4.40 9.63
N LEU A 41 -8.24 -5.61 9.09
CA LEU A 41 -7.43 -6.13 7.99
C LEU A 41 -7.68 -5.36 6.68
N ALA A 42 -8.92 -4.95 6.39
CA ALA A 42 -9.24 -4.10 5.25
C ALA A 42 -8.59 -2.71 5.38
N ASP A 43 -8.59 -2.12 6.57
CA ASP A 43 -7.92 -0.85 6.83
C ASP A 43 -6.41 -0.95 6.68
N HIS A 44 -5.83 -2.09 7.09
CA HIS A 44 -4.43 -2.38 6.84
C HIS A 44 -4.14 -2.50 5.33
N LEU A 45 -4.95 -3.24 4.56
CA LEU A 45 -4.84 -3.28 3.09
C LEU A 45 -4.87 -1.87 2.45
N ILE A 46 -5.80 -1.01 2.90
CA ILE A 46 -5.89 0.38 2.42
C ILE A 46 -4.58 1.14 2.73
N ALA A 47 -4.02 0.98 3.94
CA ALA A 47 -2.76 1.61 4.32
C ALA A 47 -1.59 1.15 3.43
N GLU A 48 -1.47 -0.15 3.19
CA GLU A 48 -0.44 -0.74 2.35
C GLU A 48 -0.57 -0.27 0.90
N LEU A 49 -1.80 -0.19 0.37
CA LEU A 49 -2.04 0.29 -0.99
C LEU A 49 -1.70 1.78 -1.15
N VAL A 50 -2.06 2.62 -0.18
CA VAL A 50 -1.66 4.04 -0.19
C VAL A 50 -0.14 4.18 -0.15
N ARG A 51 0.55 3.35 0.63
CA ARG A 51 2.02 3.36 0.65
C ARG A 51 2.62 2.98 -0.69
N HIS A 52 2.10 1.92 -1.29
CA HIS A 52 2.55 1.43 -2.58
C HIS A 52 2.37 2.49 -3.67
N THR A 53 1.18 3.11 -3.75
CA THR A 53 0.91 4.15 -4.76
C THR A 53 1.77 5.38 -4.63
N VAL A 54 2.05 5.85 -3.40
CA VAL A 54 2.99 6.98 -3.19
C VAL A 54 4.43 6.61 -3.59
N ALA A 55 4.84 5.35 -3.40
CA ALA A 55 6.14 4.89 -3.89
C ALA A 55 6.20 4.91 -5.42
N GLU A 56 5.10 4.56 -6.09
CA GLU A 56 4.97 4.59 -7.56
C GLU A 56 5.00 6.00 -8.16
N GLU A 57 4.45 7.00 -7.47
CA GLU A 57 4.50 8.42 -7.88
C GLU A 57 5.93 8.94 -8.09
N SER A 58 6.93 8.34 -7.43
CA SER A 58 8.33 8.77 -7.56
C SER A 58 8.96 8.43 -8.92
N PHE A 59 8.29 7.64 -9.76
CA PHE A 59 8.84 7.21 -11.06
C PHE A 59 7.81 6.95 -12.18
N LEU A 60 6.53 6.72 -11.88
CA LEU A 60 5.47 6.65 -12.89
C LEU A 60 4.85 8.04 -13.04
N ASP A 61 5.08 8.69 -14.18
CA ASP A 61 4.32 9.87 -14.61
C ASP A 61 2.90 9.43 -15.01
N GLY A 62 2.10 9.09 -14.00
CA GLY A 62 0.73 8.65 -14.20
C GLY A 62 0.28 7.74 -13.08
N GLU A 63 -0.83 8.12 -12.45
CA GLU A 63 -1.64 7.23 -11.65
C GLU A 63 -1.88 5.96 -12.50
N GLY A 64 -1.31 4.81 -12.11
CA GLY A 64 -1.86 3.52 -12.52
C GLY A 64 -3.37 3.56 -12.27
N ASP A 65 -4.18 2.81 -13.01
CA ASP A 65 -5.66 2.91 -13.02
C ASP A 65 -6.29 2.39 -11.71
N LEU A 66 -5.92 3.05 -10.61
CA LEU A 66 -6.35 2.87 -9.25
C LEU A 66 -7.39 3.92 -8.89
N THR A 67 -7.92 4.68 -9.85
CA THR A 67 -9.06 5.57 -9.61
C THR A 67 -10.24 4.77 -9.03
N GLU A 68 -10.48 3.55 -9.55
CA GLU A 68 -11.46 2.63 -8.99
C GLU A 68 -11.13 2.24 -7.54
N ALA A 69 -9.87 1.88 -7.27
CA ALA A 69 -9.42 1.53 -5.93
C ALA A 69 -9.55 2.71 -4.96
N ASP A 70 -9.15 3.92 -5.34
CA ASP A 70 -9.25 5.15 -4.53
C ASP A 70 -10.70 5.43 -4.13
N GLY A 71 -11.64 5.30 -5.08
CA GLY A 71 -13.06 5.44 -4.79
C GLY A 71 -13.60 4.38 -3.81
N LEU A 72 -13.12 3.14 -3.91
CA LEU A 72 -13.52 2.05 -3.02
C LEU A 72 -12.93 2.20 -1.62
N MET A 73 -11.64 2.55 -1.52
CA MET A 73 -10.96 2.83 -0.25
C MET A 73 -11.70 3.91 0.54
N ARG A 74 -12.04 5.03 -0.11
CA ARG A 74 -12.77 6.16 0.52
C ARG A 74 -14.17 5.77 1.00
N GLN A 75 -14.86 4.92 0.26
CA GLN A 75 -16.17 4.40 0.70
C GLN A 75 -16.05 3.44 1.88
N LEU A 76 -14.98 2.65 1.93
CA LEU A 76 -14.68 1.73 3.03
C LEU A 76 -14.31 2.45 4.33
N GLU A 77 -13.70 3.64 4.27
CA GLU A 77 -13.39 4.46 5.46
C GLU A 77 -14.61 4.71 6.36
N GLY A 78 -15.78 4.87 5.73
CA GLY A 78 -17.05 5.15 6.40
C GLY A 78 -17.99 3.94 6.47
N ALA A 79 -17.56 2.74 6.06
CA ALA A 79 -18.38 1.54 6.14
C ALA A 79 -18.08 0.78 7.43
N GLY A 80 -19.09 0.60 8.27
CA GLY A 80 -18.99 -0.23 9.46
C GLY A 80 -18.86 -1.72 9.11
N PRO A 81 -18.17 -2.53 9.95
CA PRO A 81 -17.91 -3.95 9.69
C PRO A 81 -19.18 -4.80 9.50
N GLN A 82 -20.29 -4.39 10.09
CA GLN A 82 -21.57 -5.12 10.06
C GLN A 82 -22.52 -4.61 8.95
N GLU A 83 -22.11 -3.60 8.19
CA GLU A 83 -22.93 -3.05 7.12
C GLU A 83 -22.89 -3.93 5.88
N THR A 84 -24.05 -4.18 5.26
CA THR A 84 -24.13 -4.97 4.02
C THR A 84 -23.29 -4.39 2.87
N ARG A 85 -23.04 -3.07 2.88
CA ARG A 85 -22.19 -2.43 1.87
C ARG A 85 -20.70 -2.75 2.05
N PHE A 86 -20.25 -3.07 3.27
CA PHE A 86 -18.84 -3.31 3.57
C PHE A 86 -18.27 -4.44 2.71
N GLU A 87 -18.88 -5.63 2.77
CA GLU A 87 -18.39 -6.81 2.03
C GLU A 87 -18.40 -6.61 0.51
N ARG A 88 -19.39 -5.87 -0.02
CA ARG A 88 -19.43 -5.54 -1.46
C ARG A 88 -18.29 -4.60 -1.86
N LEU A 89 -18.05 -3.55 -1.07
CA LEU A 89 -16.97 -2.60 -1.33
C LEU A 89 -15.60 -3.28 -1.19
N LEU A 90 -15.44 -4.14 -0.17
CA LEU A 90 -14.23 -4.90 0.09
C LEU A 90 -13.93 -5.87 -1.07
N SER A 91 -14.93 -6.60 -1.57
CA SER A 91 -14.78 -7.48 -2.74
C SER A 91 -14.33 -6.70 -3.98
N GLY A 92 -14.89 -5.49 -4.17
CA GLY A 92 -14.47 -4.58 -5.23
C GLY A 92 -13.00 -4.17 -5.08
N LEU A 93 -12.59 -3.79 -3.87
CA LEU A 93 -11.22 -3.36 -3.59
C LEU A 93 -10.22 -4.50 -3.84
N ILE A 94 -10.51 -5.71 -3.35
CA ILE A 94 -9.68 -6.90 -3.57
C ILE A 94 -9.48 -7.17 -5.07
N ARG A 95 -10.56 -7.07 -5.86
CA ARG A 95 -10.47 -7.23 -7.32
C ARG A 95 -9.58 -6.17 -7.96
N ALA A 96 -9.76 -4.90 -7.59
CA ALA A 96 -8.97 -3.80 -8.13
C ALA A 96 -7.48 -3.95 -7.78
N VAL A 97 -7.16 -4.30 -6.54
CA VAL A 97 -5.78 -4.54 -6.08
C VAL A 97 -5.15 -5.72 -6.81
N ARG A 98 -5.87 -6.83 -7.01
CA ARG A 98 -5.34 -7.97 -7.77
C ARG A 98 -5.08 -7.64 -9.23
N ARG A 99 -5.96 -6.85 -9.88
CA ARG A 99 -5.71 -6.37 -11.24
C ARG A 99 -4.41 -5.56 -11.29
N HIS A 100 -4.26 -4.58 -10.39
CA HIS A 100 -3.03 -3.78 -10.26
C HIS A 100 -1.79 -4.66 -10.09
N VAL A 101 -1.81 -5.57 -9.11
CA VAL A 101 -0.64 -6.39 -8.77
C VAL A 101 -0.27 -7.41 -9.85
N HIS A 102 -1.26 -8.10 -10.45
CA HIS A 102 -1.00 -9.23 -11.35
C HIS A 102 -0.97 -8.83 -12.83
N GLU A 103 -1.73 -7.82 -13.23
CA GLU A 103 -1.84 -7.42 -14.64
C GLU A 103 -0.91 -6.23 -14.96
N GLU A 104 -0.89 -5.21 -14.11
CA GLU A 104 -0.17 -3.94 -14.38
C GLU A 104 1.25 -3.94 -13.78
N GLY A 105 1.37 -4.41 -12.53
CA GLY A 105 2.58 -4.40 -11.73
C GLY A 105 3.81 -5.04 -12.39
N PRO A 106 3.71 -6.23 -13.03
CA PRO A 106 4.87 -6.85 -13.68
C PRO A 106 5.42 -6.03 -14.86
N GLU A 107 4.54 -5.31 -15.57
CA GLU A 107 4.96 -4.40 -16.64
C GLU A 107 5.62 -3.15 -16.06
N ALA A 108 5.02 -2.53 -15.04
CA ALA A 108 5.60 -1.37 -14.35
C ALA A 108 7.02 -1.66 -13.83
N VAL A 109 7.20 -2.78 -13.11
CA VAL A 109 8.51 -3.20 -12.60
C VAL A 109 9.51 -3.45 -13.73
N ARG A 110 9.06 -4.03 -14.84
CA ARG A 110 9.91 -4.23 -16.04
C ARG A 110 10.32 -2.89 -16.64
N GLN A 111 9.41 -1.93 -16.78
CA GLN A 111 9.71 -0.61 -17.32
C GLN A 111 10.77 0.11 -16.47
N VAL A 112 10.64 0.10 -15.13
CA VAL A 112 11.66 0.68 -14.23
C VAL A 112 13.04 0.07 -14.44
N ARG A 113 13.12 -1.25 -14.66
CA ARG A 113 14.42 -1.91 -14.93
C ARG A 113 15.04 -1.48 -16.25
N LEU A 114 14.23 -1.13 -17.24
CA LEU A 114 14.66 -0.74 -18.58
C LEU A 114 15.02 0.75 -18.66
N THR A 115 14.30 1.62 -17.95
CA THR A 115 14.42 3.07 -18.08
C THR A 115 15.32 3.71 -17.01
N CYS A 116 15.50 3.08 -15.85
CA CYS A 116 16.32 3.61 -14.76
C CYS A 116 17.65 2.85 -14.62
N SER A 117 18.75 3.56 -14.35
CA SER A 117 20.04 2.93 -14.04
C SER A 117 19.98 2.16 -12.70
N PRO A 118 20.84 1.15 -12.48
CA PRO A 118 20.91 0.44 -11.20
C PRO A 118 21.14 1.37 -10.00
N GLU A 119 21.97 2.39 -10.17
CA GLU A 119 22.29 3.37 -9.12
C GLU A 119 21.05 4.19 -8.76
N ARG A 120 20.33 4.69 -9.78
CA ARG A 120 19.11 5.47 -9.56
C ARG A 120 18.01 4.64 -8.90
N ARG A 121 17.85 3.37 -9.29
CA ARG A 121 16.88 2.47 -8.62
C ARG A 121 17.24 2.20 -7.16
N ALA A 122 18.53 2.12 -6.84
CA ALA A 122 18.99 1.94 -5.46
C ALA A 122 18.79 3.19 -4.61
N GLU A 123 18.92 4.39 -5.19
CA GLU A 123 18.58 5.66 -4.53
C GLU A 123 17.07 5.75 -4.27
N LEU A 124 16.26 5.60 -5.31
CA LEU A 124 14.79 5.66 -5.20
C LEU A 124 14.25 4.65 -4.19
N GLY A 125 14.75 3.42 -4.19
CA GLY A 125 14.33 2.42 -3.22
C GLY A 125 14.70 2.78 -1.77
N LYS A 126 15.84 3.45 -1.54
CA LYS A 126 16.17 3.97 -0.20
C LYS A 126 15.27 5.14 0.20
N GLU A 127 14.96 6.05 -0.72
CA GLU A 127 14.04 7.17 -0.47
C GLU A 127 12.65 6.67 -0.08
N VAL A 128 12.10 5.70 -0.83
CA VAL A 128 10.81 5.06 -0.53
C VAL A 128 10.82 4.39 0.84
N LEU A 129 11.86 3.62 1.16
CA LEU A 129 11.97 2.94 2.46
C LEU A 129 12.11 3.94 3.62
N ALA A 130 12.88 5.01 3.45
CA ALA A 130 13.03 6.06 4.47
C ALA A 130 11.72 6.81 4.71
N ALA A 131 10.98 7.15 3.64
CA ALA A 131 9.68 7.81 3.75
C ALA A 131 8.66 6.90 4.47
N ARG A 132 8.68 5.59 4.19
CA ARG A 132 7.87 4.61 4.91
C ARG A 132 8.18 4.59 6.40
N ASP A 133 9.46 4.47 6.74
CA ASP A 133 9.89 4.31 8.14
C ASP A 133 9.63 5.58 8.95
N ALA A 134 9.61 6.76 8.31
CA ALA A 134 9.27 8.04 8.92
C ALA A 134 7.76 8.35 8.96
N ALA A 135 6.93 7.63 8.20
CA ALA A 135 5.48 7.82 8.19
C ALA A 135 4.79 7.02 9.30
N ALA A 136 3.75 7.60 9.89
CA ALA A 136 2.92 6.91 10.88
C ALA A 136 2.36 5.59 10.31
N THR A 137 2.32 4.55 11.14
CA THR A 137 1.90 3.20 10.72
C THR A 137 0.46 2.94 11.11
N VAL A 138 -0.28 2.24 10.23
CA VAL A 138 -1.55 1.64 10.63
C VAL A 138 -1.23 0.30 11.28
N PRO A 139 -1.61 0.09 12.54
CA PRO A 139 -1.39 -1.19 13.18
C PRO A 139 -2.11 -2.30 12.42
N HIS A 140 -1.38 -3.38 12.09
CA HIS A 140 -2.02 -4.64 11.68
C HIS A 140 -2.77 -5.22 12.90
N PRO A 141 -3.95 -5.85 12.72
CA PRO A 141 -4.72 -6.43 13.84
C PRO A 141 -3.88 -7.31 14.78
N ASP A 142 -3.01 -8.16 14.24
CA ASP A 142 -2.09 -9.01 15.03
C ASP A 142 -0.92 -8.27 15.73
N LEU A 143 -0.69 -6.99 15.45
CA LEU A 143 0.45 -6.20 15.93
C LEU A 143 0.07 -4.91 16.67
N SER A 144 -1.23 -4.68 16.93
CA SER A 144 -1.78 -3.41 17.43
C SER A 144 -1.17 -2.92 18.76
N ASP A 145 -0.67 -3.83 19.60
CA ASP A 145 -0.09 -3.51 20.91
C ASP A 145 1.36 -2.97 20.84
N ARG A 146 2.00 -2.90 19.67
CA ARG A 146 3.45 -2.60 19.54
C ARG A 146 3.79 -1.21 19.02
N VAL A 147 2.80 -0.38 18.64
CA VAL A 147 3.03 0.96 18.07
C VAL A 147 2.57 2.04 19.05
N PRO A 148 3.42 3.04 19.43
CA PRO A 148 3.00 4.14 20.29
C PRO A 148 1.80 4.88 19.72
N GLN A 149 0.77 5.16 20.54
CA GLN A 149 -0.47 5.77 20.06
C GLN A 149 -0.21 7.03 19.24
N ALA A 150 0.62 7.97 19.70
CA ALA A 150 0.91 9.23 18.98
C ALA A 150 1.45 9.08 17.54
N GLU A 151 1.93 7.88 17.17
CA GLU A 151 2.54 7.56 15.87
C GLU A 151 1.65 6.66 15.01
N GLN A 152 0.43 6.37 15.46
CA GLN A 152 -0.51 5.57 14.69
C GLN A 152 -1.18 6.41 13.60
N LEU A 153 -1.77 5.77 12.60
CA LEU A 153 -2.71 6.38 11.67
C LEU A 153 -4.02 5.63 11.83
N TRP A 154 -5.01 6.28 12.43
CA TRP A 154 -6.29 5.66 12.80
C TRP A 154 -7.17 5.61 11.56
N PRO A 155 -7.71 4.43 11.24
CA PRO A 155 -8.72 4.31 10.20
C PRO A 155 -9.97 5.14 10.52
N GLY A 156 -10.69 5.56 9.48
CA GLY A 156 -11.89 6.37 9.60
C GLY A 156 -11.96 7.46 8.51
N PRO A 157 -12.96 8.36 8.55
CA PRO A 157 -13.16 9.35 7.50
C PRO A 157 -11.90 10.19 7.20
N GLY A 158 -11.52 10.26 5.92
CA GLY A 158 -10.34 10.97 5.43
C GLY A 158 -9.01 10.26 5.70
N PHE A 159 -9.04 8.98 6.05
CA PHE A 159 -7.84 8.19 6.36
C PHE A 159 -6.88 8.09 5.16
N VAL A 160 -7.37 7.80 3.96
CA VAL A 160 -6.60 7.69 2.72
C VAL A 160 -5.81 8.97 2.48
N ASP A 161 -6.46 10.13 2.58
CA ASP A 161 -5.80 11.43 2.36
C ASP A 161 -4.76 11.73 3.44
N ARG A 162 -5.06 11.43 4.70
CA ARG A 162 -4.09 11.63 5.79
C ARG A 162 -2.86 10.74 5.65
N ALA A 163 -3.05 9.46 5.29
CA ALA A 163 -1.97 8.51 5.06
C ALA A 163 -1.08 8.96 3.90
N ARG A 164 -1.70 9.31 2.77
CA ARG A 164 -1.00 9.85 1.59
C ARG A 164 -0.23 11.13 1.92
N ALA A 165 -0.84 12.07 2.65
CA ALA A 165 -0.19 13.30 3.07
C ALA A 165 0.97 13.07 4.06
N ALA A 166 0.87 12.08 4.95
CA ALA A 166 1.96 11.70 5.84
C ALA A 166 3.17 11.19 5.06
N LEU A 167 2.96 10.26 4.12
CA LEU A 167 4.02 9.70 3.28
C LEU A 167 4.69 10.76 2.40
N ARG A 168 3.91 11.61 1.73
CA ARG A 168 4.45 12.69 0.90
C ARG A 168 5.27 13.71 1.70
N ARG A 169 4.83 14.03 2.93
CA ARG A 169 5.62 14.89 3.84
C ARG A 169 6.92 14.23 4.27
N ALA A 170 6.91 12.93 4.53
CA ALA A 170 8.12 12.17 4.84
C ALA A 170 9.09 12.12 3.66
N ALA A 171 8.59 11.95 2.44
CA ALA A 171 9.40 11.95 1.21
C ALA A 171 9.96 13.33 0.85
N GLY A 172 9.24 14.41 1.15
CA GLY A 172 9.64 15.79 0.84
C GLY A 172 10.44 16.52 1.94
N SER A 173 10.59 15.92 3.13
CA SER A 173 11.38 16.51 4.21
C SER A 173 12.87 16.23 3.98
N PRO A 174 13.72 17.26 3.76
CA PRO A 174 15.16 17.05 3.82
C PRO A 174 15.51 16.70 5.27
N GLY A 175 16.05 15.50 5.46
CA GLY A 175 16.69 15.10 6.72
C GLY A 175 17.92 15.94 7.03
#